data_AF-W9VYA4-F1
#
_entry.id   AF-W9VYA4-F1
#
_cell.length_a   1.000
_cell.length_b   1.000
_cell.length_c   1.000
_cell.angle_alpha   90.00
_cell.angle_beta   90.00
_cell.angle_gamma   90.00
#
_symmetry.space_group_name_H-M   'P 1'
#
loop_
_entity.id
_entity.type
_entity.pdbx_description
1 polymer ?
#
loop_
_entity_poly.entity_id
_entity_poly.type
_entity_poly.pdbx_seq_one_letter_code
_entity_poly.pdbx_strand_id
1 'polypeptide(L)'
;MALKLQQKLVPHFVYCAMLTKIEPKKTYSLENFELMLDAIYPPPEGVIVGGGFSEEEGEEMRRMVASQEDENGEPIKFVKVPSGTLEQGGPEGLVAAIRELLGSAFRVEW
;
A
#
# COMPACT_ATOMS: atom_id res chain seq x y z
N MET A 1 21.35 0.23 2.70
CA MET A 1 20.52 1.38 3.12
C MET A 1 19.06 1.01 3.38
N ALA A 2 18.48 0.04 2.66
CA ALA A 2 17.12 -0.47 2.88
C ALA A 2 16.82 -1.00 4.30
N LEU A 3 17.81 -1.62 4.97
CA LEU A 3 17.63 -2.19 6.32
C LEU A 3 17.25 -1.19 7.41
N LYS A 4 17.66 0.09 7.29
CA LYS A 4 17.36 1.11 8.31
C LYS A 4 15.93 1.67 8.21
N LEU A 5 15.31 1.56 7.03
CA LEU A 5 13.91 1.98 6.82
C LEU A 5 12.93 0.98 7.43
N GLN A 6 13.27 -0.31 7.33
CA GLN A 6 12.48 -1.41 7.88
C GLN A 6 12.34 -1.34 9.42
N GLN A 7 13.32 -0.74 10.10
CA GLN A 7 13.32 -0.59 11.57
C GLN A 7 12.45 0.55 12.08
N LYS A 8 11.99 1.48 11.23
CA LYS A 8 11.14 2.61 11.64
C LYS A 8 9.64 2.33 11.59
N LEU A 9 9.24 1.13 11.16
CA LEU A 9 7.85 0.79 10.82
C LEU A 9 7.25 -0.35 11.67
N VAL A 10 7.85 -0.71 12.81
CA VAL A 10 7.27 -1.74 13.70
C VAL A 10 6.39 -1.04 14.75
N PRO A 11 5.09 -1.41 14.91
CA PRO A 11 4.67 -2.78 15.21
C PRO A 11 3.56 -3.40 14.34
N HIS A 12 3.59 -4.73 14.24
CA HIS A 12 2.57 -5.68 13.75
C HIS A 12 2.04 -5.63 12.30
N PHE A 13 2.51 -4.74 11.43
CA PHE A 13 2.13 -4.80 10.00
C PHE A 13 3.07 -5.71 9.19
N VAL A 14 2.53 -6.72 8.51
CA VAL A 14 3.27 -7.42 7.44
C VAL A 14 3.28 -6.52 6.21
N TYR A 15 4.33 -5.72 6.05
CA TYR A 15 4.52 -4.91 4.86
C TYR A 15 4.99 -5.78 3.69
N CYS A 16 4.12 -6.04 2.72
CA CYS A 16 4.54 -6.50 1.40
C CYS A 16 4.77 -5.27 0.49
N ALA A 17 5.99 -4.75 0.48
CA ALA A 17 6.41 -3.74 -0.49
C ALA A 17 7.17 -4.42 -1.63
N MET A 18 6.48 -4.71 -2.74
CA MET A 18 7.11 -5.28 -3.92
C MET A 18 7.68 -4.17 -4.80
N LEU A 19 8.97 -3.88 -4.64
CA LEU A 19 9.71 -2.90 -5.43
C LEU A 19 10.36 -3.61 -6.62
N THR A 20 9.92 -3.30 -7.84
CA THR A 20 10.51 -3.85 -9.07
C THR A 20 11.11 -2.74 -9.94
N LYS A 21 12.26 -3.03 -10.58
CA LYS A 21 12.86 -2.13 -11.59
C LYS A 21 12.29 -2.34 -12.99
N ILE A 22 11.73 -3.51 -13.24
CA ILE A 22 11.08 -3.90 -14.49
C ILE A 22 9.63 -4.02 -14.08
N GLU A 23 8.78 -3.06 -14.44
CA GLU A 23 7.36 -3.14 -14.17
C GLU A 23 6.79 -4.31 -14.99
N PRO A 24 6.56 -5.50 -14.41
CA PRO A 24 5.91 -6.55 -15.14
C PRO A 24 4.46 -6.12 -15.10
N LYS A 25 4.00 -5.49 -16.19
CA LYS A 25 2.57 -5.12 -16.37
C LYS A 25 1.61 -6.27 -16.04
N LYS A 26 2.11 -7.51 -16.11
CA LYS A 26 1.41 -8.74 -15.74
C LYS A 26 1.45 -9.12 -14.27
N THR A 27 2.45 -8.70 -13.48
CA THR A 27 2.58 -9.09 -12.06
C THR A 27 1.78 -8.16 -11.15
N TYR A 28 1.73 -6.87 -11.50
CA TYR A 28 1.00 -5.85 -10.73
C TYR A 28 -0.22 -5.32 -11.50
N SER A 29 -0.91 -6.19 -12.23
CA SER A 29 -2.19 -5.86 -12.85
C SER A 29 -3.30 -5.85 -11.81
N LEU A 30 -4.43 -5.21 -12.16
CA LEU A 30 -5.66 -5.24 -11.38
C LEU A 30 -6.18 -6.66 -11.15
N GLU A 31 -6.11 -7.52 -12.17
CA GLU A 31 -6.51 -8.93 -12.07
C GLU A 31 -5.70 -9.68 -10.99
N ASN A 32 -4.40 -9.44 -10.91
CA ASN A 32 -3.58 -10.06 -9.87
C ASN A 32 -3.78 -9.42 -8.51
N PHE A 33 -4.15 -8.14 -8.46
CA PHE A 33 -4.40 -7.45 -7.21
C PHE A 33 -5.55 -8.10 -6.44
N GLU A 34 -6.68 -8.38 -7.12
CA GLU A 34 -7.81 -9.11 -6.54
C GLU A 34 -7.38 -10.50 -6.05
N LEU A 35 -6.68 -11.28 -6.89
CA LEU A 35 -6.15 -12.59 -6.51
C LEU A 35 -5.20 -12.53 -5.29
N MET A 36 -4.39 -11.47 -5.17
CA MET A 36 -3.50 -11.29 -4.02
C MET A 36 -4.29 -10.99 -2.75
N LEU A 37 -5.34 -10.16 -2.81
CA LEU A 37 -6.19 -9.89 -1.66
C LEU A 37 -6.84 -11.16 -1.14
N ASP A 38 -7.39 -11.98 -2.05
CA ASP A 38 -8.03 -13.25 -1.70
C ASP A 38 -7.04 -14.29 -1.13
N ALA A 39 -5.77 -14.23 -1.55
CA ALA A 39 -4.74 -15.17 -1.12
C ALA A 39 -4.11 -14.83 0.25
N ILE A 40 -4.24 -13.59 0.72
CA ILE A 40 -3.67 -13.16 2.00
C ILE A 40 -4.60 -13.60 3.13
N TYR A 41 -4.10 -14.48 4.00
CA TYR A 41 -4.82 -14.94 5.19
C TYR A 41 -3.93 -14.85 6.45
N PRO A 42 -4.39 -14.20 7.54
CA PRO A 42 -5.66 -13.47 7.64
C PRO A 42 -5.71 -12.26 6.69
N PRO A 43 -6.89 -11.79 6.27
CA PRO A 43 -7.00 -10.61 5.42
C PRO A 43 -6.31 -9.40 6.06
N PRO A 44 -5.65 -8.54 5.27
CA PRO A 44 -4.89 -7.43 5.82
C PRO A 44 -5.82 -6.34 6.37
N GLU A 45 -5.40 -5.66 7.44
CA GLU A 45 -6.12 -4.46 7.95
C GLU A 45 -6.13 -3.29 6.95
N GLY A 46 -5.18 -3.29 6.01
CA GLY A 46 -5.14 -2.30 4.95
C GLY A 46 -4.11 -2.56 3.87
N VAL A 47 -4.29 -1.85 2.77
CA VAL A 47 -3.53 -1.96 1.53
C VAL A 47 -2.98 -0.59 1.17
N ILE A 48 -1.70 -0.55 0.80
CA ILE A 48 -1.04 0.65 0.31
C ILE A 48 -0.63 0.42 -1.15
N VAL A 49 -1.11 1.28 -2.04
CA VAL A 49 -0.78 1.27 -3.47
C VAL A 49 0.21 2.38 -3.79
N GLY A 50 1.28 2.04 -4.50
CA GLY A 50 2.37 2.95 -4.84
C GLY A 50 1.99 4.04 -5.85
N GLY A 51 2.84 5.07 -5.93
CA GLY A 51 2.68 6.20 -6.87
C GLY A 51 2.92 5.87 -8.35
N GLY A 52 3.29 4.63 -8.68
CA GLY A 52 3.46 4.18 -10.07
C GLY A 52 2.13 3.87 -10.79
N PHE A 53 1.07 3.58 -10.02
CA PHE A 53 -0.27 3.40 -10.56
C PHE A 53 -0.92 4.74 -10.85
N SER A 54 -1.63 4.81 -11.97
CA SER A 54 -2.50 5.94 -12.31
C SER A 54 -3.62 6.12 -11.29
N GLU A 55 -4.27 7.29 -11.30
CA GLU A 55 -5.43 7.56 -10.44
C GLU A 55 -6.63 6.67 -10.81
N GLU A 56 -6.79 6.33 -12.09
CA GLU A 56 -7.84 5.43 -12.57
C GLU A 56 -7.63 4.01 -12.02
N GLU A 57 -6.43 3.46 -12.19
CA GLU A 57 -6.08 2.15 -11.61
C GLU A 57 -6.20 2.16 -10.08
N GLY A 58 -5.79 3.25 -9.43
CA GLY A 58 -5.94 3.42 -7.98
C GLY A 58 -7.39 3.39 -7.51
N GLU A 59 -8.30 4.03 -8.23
CA GLU A 59 -9.73 4.03 -7.90
C GLU A 59 -10.38 2.66 -8.17
N GLU A 60 -9.95 1.94 -9.20
CA GLU A 60 -10.39 0.57 -9.43
C GLU A 60 -9.94 -0.37 -8.31
N MET A 61 -8.67 -0.30 -7.90
CA MET A 61 -8.17 -1.06 -6.74
C MET A 61 -8.90 -0.68 -5.45
N ARG A 62 -9.20 0.61 -5.24
CA ARG A 62 -9.96 1.07 -4.08
C ARG A 62 -11.34 0.41 -4.02
N ARG A 63 -12.03 0.27 -5.16
CA ARG A 63 -13.34 -0.39 -5.23
C ARG A 63 -13.25 -1.88 -4.91
N MET A 64 -12.20 -2.56 -5.37
CA MET A 64 -11.94 -3.97 -5.06
C MET A 64 -11.74 -4.18 -3.55
N VAL A 65 -10.97 -3.30 -2.91
CA VAL A 65 -10.73 -3.36 -1.45
C VAL A 65 -11.99 -3.01 -0.65
N ALA A 66 -12.81 -2.08 -1.13
CA ALA A 66 -14.00 -1.61 -0.41
C ALA A 66 -15.07 -2.70 -0.19
N SER A 67 -15.03 -3.79 -0.96
CA SER A 67 -15.91 -4.96 -0.77
C SER A 67 -15.37 -6.01 0.20
N GLN A 68 -14.21 -5.79 0.81
CA GLN A 68 -13.54 -6.76 1.68
C GLN A 68 -13.45 -6.27 3.14
N GLU A 69 -13.43 -7.22 4.05
CA GLU A 69 -13.32 -7.01 5.50
C GLU A 69 -12.09 -7.74 6.05
N ASP A 70 -11.52 -7.21 7.13
CA ASP A 70 -10.42 -7.83 7.86
C ASP A 70 -10.90 -9.00 8.76
N GLU A 71 -9.99 -9.60 9.53
CA GLU A 71 -10.36 -10.69 10.46
C GLU A 71 -11.34 -10.29 11.58
N ASN A 72 -11.51 -8.99 11.83
CA ASN A 72 -12.41 -8.44 12.83
C ASN A 72 -13.77 -8.00 12.23
N GLY A 73 -13.97 -8.14 10.91
CA GLY A 73 -15.15 -7.65 10.21
C GLY A 73 -15.13 -6.15 9.95
N GLU A 74 -13.97 -5.50 10.05
CA GLU A 74 -13.81 -4.08 9.74
C GLU A 74 -13.44 -3.91 8.26
N PRO A 75 -13.90 -2.83 7.58
CA PRO A 75 -13.53 -2.59 6.20
C PRO A 75 -12.01 -2.44 6.04
N ILE A 76 -11.44 -3.17 5.07
CA ILE A 76 -10.01 -3.07 4.77
C ILE A 76 -9.70 -1.63 4.32
N LYS A 77 -8.69 -1.02 4.92
CA LYS A 77 -8.30 0.36 4.61
C LYS A 77 -7.54 0.42 3.30
N PHE A 78 -7.81 1.43 2.47
CA PHE A 78 -7.09 1.66 1.23
C PHE A 78 -6.33 2.98 1.27
N VAL A 79 -5.04 2.92 0.94
CA VAL A 79 -4.16 4.09 0.86
C VAL A 79 -3.48 4.14 -0.51
N LYS A 80 -3.66 5.24 -1.24
CA LYS A 80 -2.92 5.51 -2.47
C LYS A 80 -1.83 6.54 -2.19
N VAL A 81 -0.60 6.20 -2.55
CA VAL A 81 0.50 7.16 -2.57
C VAL A 81 0.35 8.05 -3.82
N PRO A 82 0.40 9.38 -3.69
CA PRO A 82 0.33 10.29 -4.83
C PRO A 82 1.41 10.00 -5.87
N SER A 83 1.03 10.08 -7.13
CA SER A 83 1.95 9.97 -8.26
C SER A 83 3.00 11.09 -8.20
N GLY A 84 4.26 10.80 -8.55
CA GLY A 84 5.33 11.80 -8.51
C GLY A 84 5.99 12.04 -7.14
N THR A 85 5.53 11.36 -6.08
CA THR A 85 6.07 11.56 -4.71
C THR A 85 7.56 11.24 -4.62
N LEU A 86 8.02 10.17 -5.28
CA LEU A 86 9.42 9.77 -5.26
C LEU A 86 10.29 10.77 -6.04
N GLU A 87 9.79 11.27 -7.16
CA GLU A 87 10.48 12.21 -8.05
C GLU A 87 10.64 13.59 -7.40
N GLN A 88 9.63 14.03 -6.63
CA GLN A 88 9.64 15.34 -5.97
C GLN A 88 10.46 15.34 -4.67
N GLY A 89 10.32 14.29 -3.86
CA GLY A 89 10.86 14.27 -2.49
C GLY A 89 12.00 13.26 -2.27
N GLY A 90 12.37 12.49 -3.30
CA GLY A 90 13.29 11.38 -3.15
C GLY A 90 12.76 10.29 -2.21
N PRO A 91 13.62 9.33 -1.82
CA PRO A 91 13.25 8.26 -0.91
C PRO A 91 12.73 8.76 0.45
N GLU A 92 13.31 9.84 0.99
CA GLU A 92 12.89 10.43 2.27
C GLU A 92 11.48 11.03 2.18
N GLY A 93 11.17 11.74 1.09
CA GLY A 93 9.85 12.30 0.85
C GLY A 93 8.78 11.23 0.66
N LEU A 94 9.10 10.15 -0.05
CA LEU A 94 8.19 9.00 -0.19
C LEU A 94 7.85 8.38 1.16
N VAL A 95 8.85 8.19 2.03
CA VAL A 95 8.65 7.61 3.35
C VAL A 95 7.83 8.54 4.24
N ALA A 96 8.09 9.85 4.18
CA ALA A 96 7.31 10.84 4.92
C ALA A 96 5.84 10.84 4.49
N ALA A 97 5.56 10.82 3.18
CA ALA A 97 4.21 10.76 2.64
C ALA A 97 3.49 9.47 3.06
N ILE A 98 4.15 8.30 2.96
CA ILE A 98 3.57 7.04 3.41
C ILE A 98 3.23 7.08 4.90
N ARG A 99 4.13 7.63 5.74
CA ARG A 99 3.90 7.75 7.19
C ARG A 99 2.70 8.63 7.51
N GLU A 100 2.54 9.76 6.82
CA GLU A 100 1.41 10.67 6.99
C GLU A 100 0.09 10.00 6.56
N LEU A 101 0.08 9.38 5.39
CA LEU A 101 -1.09 8.67 4.86
C LEU A 101 -1.52 7.52 5.78
N LEU A 102 -0.56 6.74 6.28
CA LEU A 102 -0.83 5.68 7.26
C LEU A 102 -1.31 6.23 8.60
N GLY A 103 -0.68 7.30 9.09
CA GLY A 103 -1.11 7.95 10.34
C GLY A 103 -2.57 8.41 10.26
N SER A 104 -2.98 8.97 9.12
CA SER A 104 -4.37 9.37 8.87
C SER A 104 -5.31 8.16 8.77
N ALA A 105 -4.98 7.16 7.95
CA ALA A 105 -5.83 5.99 7.74
C ALA A 105 -6.00 5.13 9.01
N PHE A 106 -4.95 4.98 9.79
CA PHE A 106 -4.94 4.14 10.98
C PHE A 106 -5.12 4.90 12.30
N ARG A 107 -5.22 6.24 12.25
CA ARG A 107 -5.28 7.12 13.43
C ARG A 107 -4.12 6.88 14.39
N VAL A 108 -2.91 6.77 13.83
CA VAL A 108 -1.66 6.52 14.57
C VAL A 108 -0.78 7.76 14.50
N GLU A 109 -0.27 8.18 15.67
CA GLU A 109 0.84 9.13 15.78
C GLU A 109 2.14 8.37 16.04
N TRP A 110 3.22 8.84 15.44
CA TRP A 110 4.52 8.16 15.36
C TRP A 110 5.62 8.98 16.02
#